data_AF-A0A6H0Y263-F1
#
_entry.id   AF-A0A6H0Y263-F1
#
_cell.length_a   1.000
_cell.length_b   1.000
_cell.length_c   1.000
_cell.angle_alpha   90.00
_cell.angle_beta   90.00
_cell.angle_gamma   90.00
#
_symmetry.space_group_name_H-M   'P 1'
#
loop_
_entity.id
_entity.type
_entity.pdbx_description
1 polymer ?
#
loop_
_entity_poly.entity_id
_entity_poly.type
_entity_poly.pdbx_seq_one_letter_code
_entity_poly.pdbx_strand_id
1 'polypeptide(L)'
;MLSFEGVQELDSADRIRVLGIIDQFRELGVNEDVSLPQLVVVGDQSSGKSSLLEGLTGLNFPIASELCTRFATQIVLRRAAESAARVSILPGPAANEDAEQRARLLAFSRSLDDANLTATVFAEILDEAGYFRHIA
;
A
#
# COMPACT_ATOMS: atom_id res chain seq x y z
N MET A 1 3.49 -22.29 -19.92
CA MET A 1 2.38 -22.08 -18.98
C MET A 1 2.96 -22.34 -17.60
N LEU A 2 3.25 -21.31 -16.80
CA LEU A 2 3.85 -21.49 -15.49
C LEU A 2 2.85 -22.23 -14.60
N SER A 3 3.19 -23.43 -14.13
CA SER A 3 2.37 -24.16 -13.17
C SER A 3 2.53 -23.52 -11.79
N PHE A 4 1.42 -23.05 -11.24
CA PHE A 4 1.34 -22.34 -9.95
C PHE A 4 1.20 -23.29 -8.74
N GLU A 5 1.60 -24.55 -8.85
CA GLU A 5 1.42 -25.57 -7.79
C GLU A 5 2.08 -25.16 -6.47
N GLY A 6 3.20 -24.44 -6.49
CA GLY A 6 3.87 -23.94 -5.27
C GLY A 6 3.16 -22.77 -4.58
N VAL A 7 2.19 -22.11 -5.22
CA VAL A 7 1.49 -20.96 -4.62
C VAL A 7 0.39 -21.39 -3.65
N GLN A 8 -0.11 -22.62 -3.74
CA GLN A 8 -1.07 -23.15 -2.76
C GLN A 8 -0.42 -23.41 -1.39
N GLU A 9 0.86 -23.77 -1.33
CA GLU A 9 1.62 -23.84 -0.07
C GLU A 9 1.84 -22.46 0.56
N LEU A 10 1.66 -21.38 -0.22
CA LEU A 10 1.66 -20.01 0.31
C LEU A 10 0.34 -19.62 1.01
N ASP A 11 -0.58 -20.56 1.22
CA ASP A 11 -1.87 -20.34 1.89
C ASP A 11 -1.99 -21.01 3.27
N SER A 12 -0.89 -21.50 3.84
CA SER A 12 -0.97 -22.06 5.19
C SER A 12 -1.29 -20.98 6.23
N ALA A 13 -2.23 -21.27 7.13
CA ALA A 13 -2.64 -20.38 8.23
C ALA A 13 -1.44 -19.88 9.07
N ASP A 14 -0.45 -20.75 9.30
CA ASP A 14 0.76 -20.41 10.04
C ASP A 14 1.60 -19.33 9.34
N ARG A 15 1.75 -19.40 8.01
CA ARG A 15 2.48 -18.36 7.27
C ARG A 15 1.72 -17.03 7.25
N ILE A 16 0.39 -17.07 7.12
CA ILE A 16 -0.45 -15.87 7.18
C ILE A 16 -0.28 -15.19 8.54
N ARG A 17 -0.27 -15.98 9.63
CA ARG A 17 -0.02 -15.47 10.98
C ARG A 17 1.36 -14.81 11.11
N VAL A 18 2.41 -15.44 10.58
CA VAL A 18 3.77 -14.88 10.61
C VAL A 18 3.84 -13.57 9.83
N LEU A 19 3.26 -13.50 8.64
CA LEU A 19 3.20 -12.27 7.84
C LEU A 19 2.44 -11.15 8.58
N GLY A 20 1.35 -11.47 9.28
CA GLY A 20 0.64 -10.52 10.12
C GLY A 20 1.48 -9.96 11.28
N ILE A 21 2.32 -10.80 11.91
CA ILE A 21 3.26 -10.34 12.96
C ILE A 21 4.33 -9.42 12.36
N ILE A 22 4.87 -9.77 11.18
CA ILE A 22 5.84 -8.93 10.46
C ILE A 22 5.24 -7.55 10.14
N ASP A 23 3.98 -7.51 9.70
CA ASP A 23 3.27 -6.24 9.44
C ASP A 23 3.14 -5.41 10.73
N GLN A 24 2.78 -6.02 11.86
CA GLN A 24 2.68 -5.33 13.14
C GLN A 24 4.03 -4.75 13.59
N PHE A 25 5.13 -5.50 13.43
CA PHE A 25 6.46 -4.98 13.72
C PHE A 25 6.82 -3.78 12.84
N ARG A 26 6.42 -3.80 11.56
CA ARG A 26 6.61 -2.66 10.67
C ARG A 26 5.79 -1.43 11.12
N GLU A 27 4.53 -1.62 11.51
CA GLU A 27 3.67 -0.55 12.03
C GLU A 27 4.24 0.09 13.30
N LEU A 28 5.00 -0.66 14.09
CA LEU A 28 5.69 -0.18 15.30
C LEU A 28 7.07 0.45 15.02
N GLY A 29 7.52 0.51 13.76
CA GLY A 29 8.83 1.07 13.38
C GLY A 29 10.03 0.16 13.65
N VAL A 30 9.81 -1.13 13.94
CA VAL A 30 10.89 -2.10 14.23
C VAL A 30 11.80 -2.34 13.02
N ASN A 31 11.33 -2.00 11.81
CA ASN A 31 12.11 -2.12 10.58
C ASN A 31 13.36 -1.21 10.54
N GLU A 32 13.47 -0.23 11.43
CA GLU A 32 14.66 0.63 11.54
C GLU A 32 15.84 -0.10 12.21
N ASP A 33 15.55 -1.06 13.11
CA ASP A 33 16.55 -1.81 13.86
C ASP A 33 16.73 -3.26 13.36
N VAL A 34 15.71 -3.82 12.70
CA VAL A 34 15.70 -5.22 12.25
C VAL A 34 15.19 -5.34 10.81
N SER A 35 15.92 -6.09 9.98
CA SER A 35 15.49 -6.38 8.61
C SER A 35 14.26 -7.30 8.61
N LEU A 36 13.10 -6.75 8.25
CA LEU A 36 11.87 -7.50 8.00
C LEU A 36 11.81 -7.96 6.52
N PRO A 37 11.19 -9.11 6.20
CA PRO A 37 11.02 -9.55 4.82
C PRO A 37 10.26 -8.53 3.94
N GLN A 38 10.77 -8.24 2.75
CA GLN A 38 10.18 -7.32 1.77
C GLN A 38 10.37 -7.83 0.34
N LEU A 39 9.40 -7.56 -0.54
CA LEU A 39 9.55 -7.72 -1.98
C LEU A 39 9.76 -6.33 -2.60
N VAL A 40 10.87 -6.14 -3.29
CA VAL A 40 11.19 -4.87 -3.96
C VAL A 40 11.30 -5.10 -5.46
N VAL A 41 10.58 -4.30 -6.25
CA VAL A 41 10.58 -4.35 -7.71
C VAL A 41 11.38 -3.17 -8.24
N VAL A 42 12.53 -3.43 -8.88
CA VAL A 42 13.46 -2.40 -9.40
C VAL A 42 13.60 -2.53 -10.91
N GLY A 43 13.61 -1.41 -11.62
CA GLY A 43 13.80 -1.35 -13.08
C GLY A 43 13.55 0.05 -13.66
N ASP A 44 13.94 0.26 -14.91
CA ASP A 44 13.82 1.54 -15.62
C ASP A 44 12.38 2.03 -15.77
N GLN A 45 12.17 3.34 -15.97
CA GLN A 45 10.83 3.88 -16.24
C GLN A 45 10.17 3.11 -17.39
N SER A 46 8.89 2.76 -17.24
CA SER A 46 8.13 1.98 -18.23
C SER A 46 8.58 0.51 -18.42
N SER A 47 9.40 -0.06 -17.53
CA SER A 47 9.80 -1.48 -17.57
C SER A 47 8.72 -2.48 -17.10
N GLY A 48 7.46 -2.06 -16.98
CA GLY A 48 6.35 -2.93 -16.54
C GLY A 48 6.29 -3.22 -15.03
N LYS A 49 6.94 -2.43 -14.18
CA LYS A 49 6.88 -2.59 -12.71
C LYS A 49 5.45 -2.54 -12.18
N SER A 50 4.67 -1.56 -12.63
CA SER A 50 3.25 -1.44 -12.27
C SER A 50 2.48 -2.67 -12.74
N SER A 51 2.66 -3.12 -13.99
CA SER A 51 2.00 -4.32 -14.51
C SER A 51 2.36 -5.61 -13.78
N LEU A 52 3.61 -5.74 -13.31
CA LEU A 52 4.00 -6.86 -12.45
C LEU A 52 3.30 -6.78 -11.09
N LEU A 53 3.24 -5.60 -10.48
CA LEU A 53 2.52 -5.40 -9.23
C LEU A 53 1.01 -5.61 -9.42
N GLU A 54 0.40 -5.15 -10.51
CA GLU A 54 -1.00 -5.43 -10.87
C GLU A 54 -1.25 -6.94 -10.94
N GLY A 55 -0.39 -7.69 -11.65
CA GLY A 55 -0.51 -9.14 -11.74
C GLY A 55 -0.32 -9.88 -10.41
N LEU A 56 0.52 -9.36 -9.51
CA LEU A 56 0.75 -9.95 -8.18
C LEU A 56 -0.33 -9.58 -7.16
N THR A 57 -0.87 -8.37 -7.24
CA THR A 57 -1.76 -7.80 -6.23
C THR A 57 -3.24 -7.84 -6.61
N GLY A 58 -3.55 -7.97 -7.90
CA GLY A 58 -4.90 -7.79 -8.45
C GLY A 58 -5.38 -6.33 -8.44
N LEU A 59 -4.60 -5.40 -7.89
CA LEU A 59 -4.93 -3.98 -7.86
C LEU A 59 -4.69 -3.38 -9.23
N ASN A 60 -5.61 -2.52 -9.70
CA ASN A 60 -5.41 -1.74 -10.91
C ASN A 60 -4.60 -0.48 -10.55
N PHE A 61 -3.29 -0.50 -10.80
CA PHE A 61 -2.43 0.63 -10.47
C PHE A 61 -2.65 1.77 -11.47
N PRO A 62 -2.76 3.03 -11.01
CA PRO A 62 -2.96 4.14 -11.92
C PRO A 62 -1.73 4.33 -12.82
N ILE A 63 -1.94 4.27 -14.13
CA ILE A 63 -0.92 4.49 -15.16
C ILE A 63 -1.03 5.95 -15.61
N ALA A 64 -0.34 6.87 -14.94
CA ALA A 64 -0.18 8.23 -15.46
C ALA A 64 1.26 8.73 -15.31
N SER A 65 1.75 9.39 -16.37
CA SER A 65 3.11 9.94 -16.47
C SER A 65 3.44 10.99 -15.39
N GLU A 66 2.41 11.64 -14.82
CA GLU A 66 2.53 12.65 -13.75
C GLU A 66 2.13 12.15 -12.36
N LEU A 67 1.66 10.90 -12.25
CA LEU A 67 1.35 10.21 -10.99
C LEU A 67 2.50 9.34 -10.49
N CYS A 68 3.69 9.43 -11.10
CA CYS A 68 4.90 8.77 -10.65
C CYS A 68 5.25 9.18 -9.21
N THR A 69 4.66 8.48 -8.24
CA THR A 69 4.95 8.46 -6.81
C THR A 69 5.17 9.84 -6.17
N ARG A 70 4.13 10.68 -6.11
CA ARG A 70 4.18 11.99 -5.43
C ARG A 70 4.50 11.90 -3.93
N PHE A 71 4.17 10.77 -3.33
CA PHE A 71 4.49 10.38 -1.96
C PHE A 71 4.70 8.87 -1.91
N ALA A 72 5.42 8.40 -0.89
CA ALA A 72 5.60 6.98 -0.68
C ALA A 72 4.24 6.32 -0.38
N THR A 73 3.76 5.48 -1.30
CA THR A 73 2.51 4.73 -1.12
C THR A 73 2.82 3.35 -0.58
N GLN A 74 2.37 3.07 0.64
CA GLN A 74 2.44 1.73 1.21
C GLN A 74 1.16 0.96 0.88
N ILE A 75 1.30 -0.19 0.24
CA ILE A 75 0.18 -1.10 -0.04
C ILE A 75 0.34 -2.34 0.84
N VAL A 76 -0.68 -2.64 1.64
CA VAL A 76 -0.72 -3.81 2.50
C VAL A 76 -1.90 -4.68 2.07
N LEU A 77 -1.61 -5.89 1.61
CA LEU A 77 -2.61 -6.86 1.20
C LEU A 77 -2.74 -7.92 2.30
N ARG A 78 -3.97 -8.12 2.77
CA ARG A 78 -4.28 -9.14 3.77
C ARG A 78 -5.40 -10.03 3.27
N ARG A 79 -5.30 -11.33 3.54
CA ARG A 79 -6.39 -12.27 3.27
C ARG A 79 -7.52 -11.97 4.25
N ALA A 80 -8.73 -11.81 3.72
CA ALA A 80 -9.94 -11.57 4.49
C ALA A 80 -11.09 -12.36 3.85
N ALA A 81 -12.14 -12.64 4.64
CA ALA A 81 -13.34 -13.31 4.14
C ALA A 81 -14.10 -12.44 3.14
N GLU A 82 -14.01 -11.12 3.30
CA GLU A 82 -14.62 -10.12 2.43
C GLU A 82 -13.51 -9.20 1.88
N SER A 83 -13.60 -8.87 0.59
CA SER A 83 -12.63 -7.99 -0.05
C SER A 83 -13.04 -6.54 0.16
N ALA A 84 -12.16 -5.79 0.85
CA ALA A 84 -12.35 -4.37 1.15
C ALA A 84 -11.00 -3.66 1.15
N ALA A 85 -11.01 -2.40 0.73
CA ALA A 85 -9.85 -1.53 0.74
C ALA A 85 -10.07 -0.38 1.71
N ARG A 86 -9.04 -0.09 2.51
CA ARG A 86 -8.97 1.10 3.36
C ARG A 86 -7.75 1.91 2.93
N VAL A 87 -7.95 3.19 2.68
CA VAL A 87 -6.88 4.14 2.36
C VAL A 87 -6.84 5.21 3.45
N SER A 88 -5.65 5.48 3.97
CA SER A 88 -5.42 6.47 5.02
C SER A 88 -4.04 7.10 4.83
N ILE A 89 -3.83 8.29 5.38
CA ILE A 89 -2.51 8.94 5.39
C ILE A 89 -1.78 8.57 6.68
N LEU A 90 -0.54 8.09 6.54
CA LEU A 90 0.39 7.92 7.66
C LEU A 90 1.18 9.23 7.84
N PRO A 91 1.02 9.98 8.95
CA PRO A 91 1.79 11.20 9.16
C PRO A 91 3.28 10.92 9.30
N GLY A 92 4.12 11.68 8.60
CA GLY A 92 5.57 11.64 8.77
C GLY A 92 6.03 12.31 10.07
N PRO A 93 7.33 12.18 10.44
CA PRO A 93 7.87 12.74 11.68
C PRO A 93 7.66 14.26 11.83
N ALA A 94 7.73 15.01 10.72
CA ALA A 94 7.53 16.47 10.71
C ALA A 94 6.12 16.88 11.17
N ALA A 95 5.10 16.05 10.91
CA ALA A 95 3.74 16.33 11.35
C ALA A 95 3.55 16.16 12.87
N ASN A 96 4.54 15.64 13.62
CA ASN A 96 4.43 15.54 15.08
C ASN A 96 4.61 16.89 15.79
N GLU A 97 5.19 17.88 15.12
CA GLU A 97 5.41 19.22 15.68
C GLU A 97 4.13 20.07 15.68
N ASP A 98 3.18 19.76 14.78
CA ASP A 98 1.88 20.43 14.67
C ASP A 98 0.73 19.41 14.88
N ALA A 99 0.12 19.48 16.07
CA ALA A 99 -0.99 18.61 16.45
C ALA A 99 -2.24 18.80 15.57
N GLU A 100 -2.49 20.02 15.06
CA GLU A 100 -3.63 20.29 14.20
C GLU A 100 -3.43 19.68 12.82
N GLN A 101 -2.24 19.86 12.25
CA GLN A 101 -1.85 19.20 11.01
C GLN A 101 -1.90 17.68 11.13
N ARG A 102 -1.37 17.11 12.21
CA ARG A 102 -1.44 15.66 12.48
C ARG A 102 -2.88 15.16 12.50
N ALA A 103 -3.77 15.87 13.19
CA ALA A 103 -5.19 15.52 13.26
C ALA A 103 -5.86 15.58 11.89
N ARG A 104 -5.53 16.58 11.06
CA ARG A 104 -6.03 16.70 9.69
C ARG A 104 -5.58 15.53 8.80
N LEU A 105 -4.31 15.11 8.90
CA LEU A 105 -3.80 13.96 8.15
C LEU A 105 -4.49 12.65 8.57
N LEU A 106 -4.67 12.43 9.88
CA LEU A 106 -5.33 11.23 10.42
C LEU A 106 -6.85 11.20 10.12
N ALA A 107 -7.47 12.35 9.89
CA ALA A 107 -8.88 12.43 9.51
C ALA A 107 -9.12 11.95 8.06
N PHE A 108 -8.09 11.90 7.22
CA PHE A 108 -8.22 11.35 5.88
C PHE A 108 -8.34 9.82 5.94
N SER A 109 -9.52 9.32 5.60
CA SER A 109 -9.77 7.90 5.43
C SER A 109 -10.81 7.67 4.33
N ARG A 110 -10.56 6.67 3.49
CA ARG A 110 -11.49 6.16 2.48
C ARG A 110 -11.65 4.66 2.70
N SER A 111 -12.88 4.16 2.58
CA SER A 111 -13.17 2.73 2.65
C SER A 111 -14.03 2.37 1.45
N LEU A 112 -13.62 1.33 0.74
CA LEU A 112 -14.18 0.89 -0.52
C LEU A 112 -14.32 -0.62 -0.46
N ASP A 113 -15.30 -1.15 -1.18
CA ASP A 113 -15.26 -2.56 -1.56
C ASP A 113 -14.30 -2.76 -2.75
N ASP A 114 -13.98 -4.01 -3.03
CA ASP A 114 -13.11 -4.40 -4.15
C ASP A 114 -13.65 -3.96 -5.51
N ALA A 115 -14.97 -4.05 -5.69
CA ALA A 115 -15.63 -3.71 -6.94
C ALA A 115 -15.47 -2.23 -7.31
N ASN A 116 -15.32 -1.36 -6.31
CA ASN A 116 -15.16 0.08 -6.49
C ASN A 116 -13.70 0.54 -6.56
N LEU A 117 -12.71 -0.32 -6.30
CA LEU A 117 -11.29 0.02 -6.39
C LEU A 117 -10.75 -0.09 -7.83
N THR A 118 -11.28 0.77 -8.70
CA THR A 118 -10.80 0.90 -10.09
C THR A 118 -9.53 1.77 -10.16
N ALA A 119 -8.78 1.68 -11.27
CA ALA A 119 -7.60 2.54 -11.48
C ALA A 119 -7.95 4.04 -11.40
N THR A 120 -9.14 4.43 -11.87
CA THR A 120 -9.63 5.80 -11.82
C THR A 120 -9.87 6.25 -10.38
N VAL A 121 -10.61 5.44 -9.60
CA VAL A 121 -10.88 5.74 -8.18
C VAL A 121 -9.58 5.77 -7.37
N PHE A 122 -8.66 4.85 -7.65
CA PHE A 122 -7.32 4.88 -7.06
C PHE A 122 -6.62 6.21 -7.36
N ALA A 123 -6.55 6.62 -8.64
CA ALA A 123 -5.94 7.89 -9.03
C ALA A 123 -6.58 9.09 -8.33
N GLU A 124 -7.91 9.14 -8.27
CA GLU A 124 -8.67 10.19 -7.60
C GLU A 124 -8.34 10.30 -6.11
N ILE A 125 -8.22 9.16 -5.42
CA ILE A 125 -7.84 9.12 -4.00
C ILE A 125 -6.41 9.59 -3.78
N LEU A 126 -5.49 9.23 -4.69
CA LEU A 126 -4.11 9.71 -4.62
C LEU A 126 -4.00 11.21 -4.87
N ASP A 127 -4.78 11.74 -5.81
CA ASP A 127 -4.86 13.19 -6.05
C ASP A 127 -5.50 13.92 -4.87
N GLU A 128 -6.55 13.37 -4.27
CA GLU A 128 -7.17 13.91 -3.05
C GLU A 128 -6.18 13.95 -1.87
N ALA A 129 -5.48 12.83 -1.63
CA ALA A 129 -4.43 12.75 -0.62
C ALA A 129 -3.27 13.72 -0.93
N GLY A 130 -3.01 14.00 -2.21
CA GLY A 130 -2.01 14.95 -2.67
C GLY A 130 -2.23 16.38 -2.19
N TYR A 131 -3.47 16.80 -1.91
CA TYR A 131 -3.75 18.14 -1.35
C TYR A 131 -3.17 18.34 0.05
N PHE A 132 -2.97 17.26 0.80
CA PHE A 132 -2.38 17.31 2.14
C PHE A 132 -0.86 17.57 2.12
N ARG A 133 -0.23 17.55 0.93
CA ARG A 133 1.20 17.82 0.73
C ARG A 133 1.62 19.25 1.07
N HIS A 134 0.74 20.24 0.92
CA HIS A 134 1.07 21.64 1.18
C HIS A 134 1.18 21.99 2.67
N ILE A 135 0.96 21.01 3.54
CA ILE A 135 0.92 21.20 4.99
C ILE A 135 2.05 20.41 5.67
N ALA A 136 2.69 19.44 5.01
CA ALA A 136 3.74 18.57 5.60
C ALA A 136 5.18 18.98 5.28
#